data_AF-A0A9J6G8Y7-F1
#
_entry.id   AF-A0A9J6G8Y7-F1
#
_cell.length_a   1.000
_cell.length_b   1.000
_cell.length_c   1.000
_cell.angle_alpha   90.00
_cell.angle_beta   90.00
_cell.angle_gamma   90.00
#
_symmetry.space_group_name_H-M   'P 1'
#
loop_
_entity.id
_entity.type
_entity.pdbx_description
1 polymer ?
#
loop_
_entity_poly.entity_id
_entity_poly.type
_entity_poly.pdbx_seq_one_letter_code
_entity_poly.pdbx_strand_id
1 'polypeptide(L)'
;MVFHKVWVCQHNERNKTSEKRSTRCPAKLDIKIKKKVPLQAVIKLVSQHNHSTESADALRMLRPSCETKAAFAQYFEEGLGPAEALRRHERNLAAMDRGVQLRANGMLNPAYRVVGHWHEHWVQAKYGRLSNPVAKRQEKMAQYAAQEAKLRDSNLTKDLPSFCCFRRLPSVAMGLKRAPALKQSSADAGVAP
;
A
#
# COMPACT_ATOMS: atom_id res chain seq x y z
N MET A 1 -6.19 -17.76 38.97
CA MET A 1 -6.06 -16.98 37.72
C MET A 1 -7.33 -17.16 36.87
N VAL A 2 -7.92 -16.08 36.37
CA VAL A 2 -9.15 -16.09 35.55
C VAL A 2 -8.78 -15.48 34.20
N PHE A 3 -9.04 -16.18 33.10
CA PHE A 3 -8.94 -15.58 31.77
C PHE A 3 -10.18 -14.70 31.56
N HIS A 4 -9.98 -13.44 31.23
CA HIS A 4 -11.06 -12.49 31.00
C HIS A 4 -10.79 -11.70 29.73
N LYS A 5 -11.72 -11.75 28.78
CA LYS A 5 -11.63 -10.98 27.55
C LYS A 5 -13.00 -10.40 27.20
N VAL A 6 -13.00 -9.10 26.89
CA VAL A 6 -14.20 -8.35 26.51
C VAL A 6 -14.01 -7.83 25.10
N TRP A 7 -14.96 -8.14 24.23
CA TRP A 7 -15.10 -7.55 22.91
C TRP A 7 -16.28 -6.58 22.95
N VAL A 8 -16.11 -5.42 22.33
CA VAL A 8 -17.13 -4.37 22.24
C VAL A 8 -17.32 -3.99 20.78
N CYS A 9 -18.49 -3.45 20.46
CA CYS A 9 -18.78 -2.95 19.12
C CYS A 9 -17.75 -1.91 18.65
N GLN A 10 -17.47 -1.87 17.34
CA GLN A 10 -16.61 -0.86 16.71
C GLN A 10 -17.10 0.58 16.97
N HIS A 11 -18.41 0.79 17.17
CA HIS A 11 -19.05 2.07 17.47
C HIS A 11 -19.13 2.39 18.98
N ASN A 12 -18.57 1.53 19.83
CA ASN A 12 -18.43 1.81 21.25
C ASN A 12 -17.40 2.93 21.47
N GLU A 13 -17.66 3.79 22.45
CA GLU A 13 -16.80 4.91 22.83
C GLU A 13 -15.36 4.48 23.15
N ARG A 14 -15.15 3.29 23.72
CA ARG A 14 -13.82 2.75 24.06
C ARG A 14 -12.89 2.59 22.86
N ASN A 15 -13.46 2.42 21.66
CA ASN A 15 -12.69 2.23 20.43
C ASN A 15 -12.42 3.55 19.70
N LYS A 16 -12.97 4.67 20.18
CA LYS A 16 -12.93 5.97 19.48
C LYS A 16 -12.18 6.99 20.31
N THR A 17 -11.32 7.74 19.64
CA THR A 17 -10.69 8.95 20.22
C THR A 17 -11.52 10.21 19.98
N SER A 18 -12.50 10.16 19.06
CA SER A 18 -13.39 11.28 18.74
C SER A 18 -14.86 10.83 18.70
N GLU A 19 -15.74 11.72 19.15
CA GLU A 19 -17.18 11.42 19.30
C GLU A 19 -17.91 11.23 17.97
N LYS A 20 -17.38 11.78 16.87
CA LYS A 20 -18.02 11.78 15.54
C LYS A 20 -18.37 10.39 14.99
N ARG A 21 -17.75 9.32 15.51
CA ARG A 21 -17.98 7.94 15.05
C ARG A 21 -18.45 7.00 16.17
N SER A 22 -18.67 7.52 17.38
CA SER A 22 -19.19 6.74 18.51
C SER A 22 -20.69 6.90 18.59
N THR A 23 -21.42 5.79 18.49
CA THR A 23 -22.85 5.78 18.83
C THR A 23 -23.08 5.37 20.28
N ARG A 24 -22.00 5.21 21.07
CA ARG A 24 -22.03 4.66 22.44
C ARG A 24 -22.78 3.32 22.49
N CYS A 25 -22.52 2.47 21.49
CA CYS A 25 -23.22 1.21 21.31
C CYS A 25 -23.01 0.26 22.53
N PRO A 26 -24.08 -0.26 23.15
CA PRO A 26 -23.99 -1.09 24.36
C PRO A 26 -23.58 -2.56 24.07
N ALA A 27 -23.59 -2.97 22.79
CA ALA A 27 -23.27 -4.33 22.40
C ALA A 27 -21.85 -4.75 22.79
N LYS A 28 -21.75 -5.89 23.49
CA LYS A 28 -20.50 -6.45 23.99
C LYS A 28 -20.59 -7.96 24.20
N LEU A 29 -19.45 -8.63 24.09
CA LEU A 29 -19.23 -10.03 24.41
C LEU A 29 -18.18 -10.09 25.52
N ASP A 30 -18.54 -10.63 26.68
CA ASP A 30 -17.65 -10.79 27.83
C ASP A 30 -17.49 -12.29 28.12
N ILE A 31 -16.26 -12.80 27.99
CA ILE A 31 -15.91 -14.20 28.27
C ILE A 31 -14.99 -14.24 29.48
N LYS A 32 -15.42 -14.97 30.52
CA LYS A 32 -14.67 -15.23 31.74
C LYS A 32 -14.49 -16.73 31.95
N ILE A 33 -13.25 -17.21 32.01
CA ILE A 33 -12.92 -18.63 32.22
C ILE A 33 -12.15 -18.77 33.53
N LYS A 34 -12.68 -19.55 34.46
CA LYS A 34 -12.03 -19.85 35.75
C LYS A 34 -11.15 -21.11 35.62
N LYS A 35 -9.91 -21.07 36.14
CA LYS A 35 -9.00 -22.24 36.22
C LYS A 35 -9.40 -23.26 37.31
N LYS A 36 -10.68 -23.60 37.45
CA LYS A 36 -11.10 -24.75 38.28
C LYS A 36 -11.42 -25.92 37.33
N VAL A 37 -11.14 -27.16 37.73
CA VAL A 37 -11.53 -28.35 36.95
C VAL A 37 -12.86 -28.85 37.55
N PRO A 38 -13.93 -29.05 36.76
CA PRO A 38 -14.05 -28.73 35.33
C PRO A 38 -14.05 -27.22 35.05
N LEU A 39 -13.52 -26.81 33.88
CA LEU A 39 -13.38 -25.40 33.49
C LEU A 39 -14.75 -24.72 33.40
N GLN A 40 -15.04 -23.87 34.37
CA GLN A 40 -16.26 -23.05 34.37
C GLN A 40 -16.04 -21.79 33.55
N ALA A 41 -16.82 -21.64 32.48
CA ALA A 41 -16.86 -20.44 31.65
C ALA A 41 -18.20 -19.71 31.83
N VAL A 42 -18.14 -18.39 31.94
CA VAL A 42 -19.32 -17.51 31.91
C VAL A 42 -19.19 -16.62 30.68
N ILE A 43 -20.12 -16.78 29.74
CA ILE A 43 -20.22 -15.98 28.53
C ILE A 43 -21.43 -15.05 28.70
N LYS A 44 -21.19 -13.74 28.63
CA LYS A 44 -22.26 -12.74 28.63
C LYS A 44 -22.28 -12.06 27.27
N LEU A 45 -23.37 -12.25 26.54
CA LEU A 45 -23.62 -11.62 25.26
C LEU A 45 -24.70 -10.54 25.42
N VAL A 46 -24.37 -9.31 25.05
CA VAL A 46 -25.33 -8.23 24.87
C VAL A 46 -25.40 -7.93 23.38
N SER A 47 -26.47 -8.38 22.71
CA SER A 47 -26.64 -8.27 21.26
C SER A 47 -27.42 -7.02 20.83
N GLN A 48 -27.78 -6.14 21.76
CA GLN A 48 -28.56 -4.94 21.45
C GLN A 48 -27.65 -3.87 20.83
N HIS A 49 -27.90 -3.53 19.58
CA HIS A 49 -27.24 -2.45 18.86
C HIS A 49 -28.17 -1.25 18.74
N ASN A 50 -27.63 -0.04 18.82
CA ASN A 50 -28.36 1.21 18.59
C ASN A 50 -28.08 1.82 17.20
N HIS A 51 -27.55 1.00 16.29
CA HIS A 51 -27.20 1.39 14.94
C HIS A 51 -27.42 0.18 14.01
N SER A 52 -27.54 0.44 12.70
CA SER A 52 -27.60 -0.63 11.71
C SER A 52 -26.27 -1.39 11.65
N THR A 53 -26.35 -2.71 11.63
CA THR A 53 -25.20 -3.62 11.49
C THR A 53 -25.02 -4.14 10.06
N GLU A 54 -26.06 -4.04 9.22
CA GLU A 54 -26.09 -4.60 7.87
C GLU A 54 -25.89 -3.55 6.77
N SER A 55 -25.78 -2.27 7.13
CA SER A 55 -25.51 -1.22 6.17
C SER A 55 -24.13 -1.40 5.51
N ALA A 56 -23.98 -0.94 4.27
CA ALA A 56 -22.70 -0.98 3.55
C ALA A 56 -21.57 -0.28 4.34
N ASP A 57 -21.89 0.80 5.06
CA ASP A 57 -20.92 1.48 5.92
C ASP A 57 -20.49 0.62 7.12
N ALA A 58 -21.43 -0.09 7.74
CA ALA A 58 -21.11 -1.01 8.83
C ALA A 58 -20.22 -2.16 8.33
N LEU A 59 -20.54 -2.75 7.18
CA LEU A 59 -19.78 -3.82 6.56
C LEU A 59 -18.36 -3.38 6.16
N ARG A 60 -18.19 -2.16 5.65
CA ARG A 60 -16.89 -1.60 5.27
C ARG A 60 -15.93 -1.44 6.46
N MET A 61 -16.47 -1.29 7.67
CA MET A 61 -15.68 -1.12 8.90
C MET A 61 -15.29 -2.43 9.58
N LEU A 62 -15.68 -3.58 9.02
CA LEU A 62 -15.28 -4.88 9.54
C LEU A 62 -13.76 -5.08 9.45
N ARG A 63 -13.21 -5.80 10.42
CA ARG A 63 -11.79 -6.16 10.41
C ARG A 63 -11.55 -7.23 9.36
N PRO A 64 -10.51 -7.11 8.54
CA PRO A 64 -10.18 -8.14 7.56
C PRO A 64 -9.98 -9.51 8.18
N SER A 65 -10.44 -10.55 7.50
CA SER A 65 -10.26 -11.94 7.94
C SER A 65 -8.79 -12.36 7.81
N CYS A 66 -8.41 -13.41 8.55
CA CYS A 66 -7.09 -14.02 8.41
C CYS A 66 -6.86 -14.57 6.99
N GLU A 67 -7.91 -15.10 6.36
CA GLU A 67 -7.88 -15.63 5.00
C GLU A 67 -7.60 -14.54 3.97
N THR A 68 -8.32 -13.41 4.05
CA THR A 68 -8.08 -12.25 3.19
C THR A 68 -6.65 -11.76 3.36
N LYS A 69 -6.16 -11.64 4.61
CA LYS A 69 -4.77 -11.23 4.86
C LYS A 69 -3.77 -12.22 4.26
N ALA A 70 -4.03 -13.52 4.33
CA ALA A 70 -3.18 -14.55 3.72
C ALA A 70 -3.17 -14.46 2.19
N ALA A 71 -4.31 -14.21 1.55
CA ALA A 71 -4.40 -13.99 0.11
C ALA A 71 -3.56 -12.77 -0.34
N PHE A 72 -3.61 -11.66 0.42
CA PHE A 72 -2.76 -10.50 0.14
C PHE A 72 -1.27 -10.80 0.33
N ALA A 73 -0.90 -11.62 1.33
CA ALA A 73 0.48 -12.05 1.48
C ALA A 73 0.97 -12.81 0.25
N GLN A 74 0.15 -13.70 -0.34
CA GLN A 74 0.48 -14.39 -1.59
C GLN A 74 0.68 -13.41 -2.76
N TYR A 75 -0.19 -12.40 -2.90
CA TYR A 75 0.00 -11.38 -3.94
C TYR A 75 1.32 -10.63 -3.78
N PHE A 76 1.76 -10.37 -2.56
CA PHE A 76 3.05 -9.73 -2.31
C PHE A 76 4.23 -10.64 -2.65
N GLU A 77 4.14 -11.95 -2.35
CA GLU A 77 5.14 -12.93 -2.79
C GLU A 77 5.23 -13.03 -4.32
N GLU A 78 4.11 -12.87 -5.02
CA GLU A 78 4.06 -12.76 -6.49
C GLU A 78 4.61 -11.44 -7.03
N GLY A 79 5.05 -10.52 -6.16
CA GLY A 79 5.66 -9.25 -6.51
C GLY A 79 4.67 -8.12 -6.79
N LEU A 80 3.39 -8.29 -6.46
CA LEU A 80 2.39 -7.24 -6.68
C LEU A 80 2.51 -6.16 -5.59
N GLY A 81 2.52 -4.89 -6.03
CA GLY A 81 2.40 -3.77 -5.11
C GLY A 81 0.99 -3.65 -4.50
N PRO A 82 0.79 -2.84 -3.44
CA PRO A 82 -0.50 -2.71 -2.76
C PRO A 82 -1.68 -2.38 -3.68
N ALA A 83 -1.48 -1.48 -4.63
CA ALA A 83 -2.53 -1.05 -5.56
C ALA A 83 -2.90 -2.16 -6.56
N GLU A 84 -1.92 -2.92 -7.04
CA GLU A 84 -2.12 -4.03 -7.97
C GLU A 84 -2.77 -5.22 -7.29
N ALA A 85 -2.29 -5.56 -6.09
CA ALA A 85 -2.88 -6.59 -5.25
C ALA A 85 -4.36 -6.29 -4.99
N LEU A 86 -4.71 -5.05 -4.66
CA LEU A 86 -6.11 -4.63 -4.49
C LEU A 86 -6.93 -4.77 -5.76
N ARG A 87 -6.45 -4.25 -6.90
CA ARG A 87 -7.17 -4.37 -8.17
C ARG A 87 -7.42 -5.84 -8.55
N ARG A 88 -6.42 -6.70 -8.35
CA ARG A 88 -6.56 -8.13 -8.60
C ARG A 88 -7.56 -8.76 -7.65
N HIS A 89 -7.49 -8.44 -6.36
CA HIS A 89 -8.40 -8.96 -5.36
C HIS A 89 -9.85 -8.56 -5.64
N GLU A 90 -10.08 -7.28 -5.97
CA GLU A 90 -11.40 -6.78 -6.35
C GLU A 90 -11.95 -7.46 -7.62
N ARG A 91 -11.09 -7.74 -8.60
CA ARG A 91 -11.48 -8.50 -9.80
C ARG A 91 -11.92 -9.92 -9.44
N ASN A 92 -11.20 -10.58 -8.55
CA ASN A 92 -11.54 -11.92 -8.08
C ASN A 92 -12.90 -11.91 -7.35
N LEU A 93 -13.14 -10.93 -6.48
CA LEU A 93 -14.43 -10.78 -5.79
C LEU A 93 -15.57 -10.45 -6.77
N ALA A 94 -15.30 -9.64 -7.79
CA ALA A 94 -16.31 -9.29 -8.80
C ALA A 94 -16.75 -10.49 -9.64
N ALA A 95 -15.90 -11.51 -9.79
CA ALA A 95 -16.21 -12.74 -10.51
C ALA A 95 -17.01 -13.75 -9.66
N MET A 96 -17.12 -13.54 -8.35
CA MET A 96 -17.90 -14.39 -7.45
C MET A 96 -19.38 -13.98 -7.44
N ASP A 97 -20.25 -14.91 -7.03
CA ASP A 97 -21.64 -14.60 -6.75
C ASP A 97 -21.73 -13.50 -5.68
N ARG A 98 -22.62 -12.51 -5.92
CA ARG A 98 -22.78 -11.33 -5.05
C ARG A 98 -21.53 -10.44 -4.97
N GLY A 99 -20.74 -10.35 -6.04
CA GLY A 99 -19.49 -9.58 -6.07
C GLY A 99 -19.61 -8.13 -5.61
N VAL A 100 -20.74 -7.45 -5.85
CA VAL A 100 -20.98 -6.07 -5.36
C VAL A 100 -21.02 -6.02 -3.83
N GLN A 101 -21.74 -6.95 -3.20
CA GLN A 101 -21.86 -7.04 -1.75
C GLN A 101 -20.53 -7.45 -1.10
N LEU A 102 -19.80 -8.37 -1.73
CA LEU A 102 -18.48 -8.80 -1.24
C LEU A 102 -17.47 -7.65 -1.27
N ARG A 103 -17.49 -6.81 -2.31
CA ARG A 103 -16.62 -5.62 -2.40
C ARG A 103 -16.93 -4.56 -1.36
N ALA A 104 -18.17 -4.45 -0.89
CA ALA A 104 -18.55 -3.55 0.19
C ALA A 104 -18.13 -4.06 1.58
N ASN A 105 -17.85 -5.36 1.71
CA ASN A 105 -17.49 -5.98 2.98
C ASN A 105 -16.01 -5.78 3.30
N GLY A 106 -15.69 -4.96 4.30
CA GLY A 106 -14.32 -4.66 4.73
C GLY A 106 -13.56 -5.87 5.29
N MET A 107 -14.27 -6.91 5.71
CA MET A 107 -13.67 -8.18 6.13
C MET A 107 -13.01 -8.91 4.94
N LEU A 108 -13.63 -8.80 3.76
CA LEU A 108 -13.23 -9.49 2.54
C LEU A 108 -12.41 -8.57 1.63
N ASN A 109 -12.88 -7.33 1.44
CA ASN A 109 -12.24 -6.31 0.63
C ASN A 109 -11.68 -5.17 1.52
N PRO A 110 -10.43 -5.27 1.99
CA PRO A 110 -9.84 -4.30 2.90
C PRO A 110 -9.60 -2.95 2.20
N ALA A 111 -9.64 -1.86 2.96
CA ALA A 111 -9.28 -0.55 2.43
C ALA A 111 -7.78 -0.44 2.09
N TYR A 112 -7.43 0.40 1.11
CA TYR A 112 -6.05 0.61 0.65
C TYR A 112 -5.04 0.84 1.78
N ARG A 113 -5.38 1.68 2.76
CA ARG A 113 -4.50 1.97 3.91
C ARG A 113 -4.12 0.70 4.68
N VAL A 114 -5.05 -0.25 4.81
CA VAL A 114 -4.80 -1.50 5.54
C VAL A 114 -3.84 -2.40 4.74
N VAL A 115 -4.06 -2.51 3.44
CA VAL A 115 -3.19 -3.28 2.53
C VAL A 115 -1.79 -2.67 2.45
N GLY A 116 -1.69 -1.35 2.36
CA GLY A 116 -0.42 -0.63 2.39
C GLY A 116 0.37 -0.93 3.66
N HIS A 117 -0.29 -0.87 4.82
CA HIS A 117 0.33 -1.23 6.09
C HIS A 117 0.80 -2.70 6.14
N TRP A 118 0.01 -3.64 5.59
CA TRP A 118 0.44 -5.04 5.49
C TRP A 118 1.66 -5.21 4.59
N HIS A 119 1.67 -4.52 3.45
CA HIS A 119 2.80 -4.56 2.53
C HIS A 119 4.06 -3.96 3.15
N GLU A 120 3.96 -2.84 3.86
CA GLU A 120 5.10 -2.26 4.61
C GLU A 120 5.68 -3.27 5.62
N HIS A 121 4.82 -3.92 6.41
CA HIS A 121 5.26 -4.98 7.32
C HIS A 121 5.88 -6.17 6.60
N TRP A 122 5.32 -6.58 5.47
CA TRP A 122 5.84 -7.67 4.66
C TRP A 122 7.22 -7.32 4.08
N VAL A 123 7.38 -6.14 3.50
CA VAL A 123 8.68 -5.62 3.00
C VAL A 123 9.68 -5.56 4.14
N GLN A 124 9.28 -5.06 5.30
CA GLN A 124 10.15 -4.96 6.46
C GLN A 124 10.60 -6.34 6.97
N ALA A 125 9.72 -7.34 6.94
CA ALA A 125 10.05 -8.70 7.34
C ALA A 125 10.97 -9.41 6.33
N LYS A 126 10.77 -9.18 5.02
CA LYS A 126 11.53 -9.84 3.94
C LYS A 126 12.88 -9.19 3.66
N TYR A 127 12.91 -7.85 3.59
CA TYR A 127 14.07 -7.08 3.15
C TYR A 127 14.71 -6.26 4.26
N GLY A 128 14.16 -6.33 5.48
CA GLY A 128 14.55 -5.49 6.60
C GLY A 128 13.98 -4.07 6.47
N ARG A 129 14.40 -3.19 7.39
CA ARG A 129 14.02 -1.78 7.32
C ARG A 129 14.49 -1.21 5.98
N LEU A 130 13.62 -0.48 5.28
CA LEU A 130 14.00 0.33 4.12
C LEU A 130 15.05 1.34 4.59
N SER A 131 16.33 0.97 4.46
CA SER A 131 17.45 1.90 4.62
C SER A 131 17.28 3.02 3.62
N ASN A 132 17.69 4.23 3.99
CA ASN A 132 17.60 5.40 3.13
C ASN A 132 18.19 5.04 1.75
N PRO A 133 17.36 4.99 0.68
CA PRO A 133 17.77 4.40 -0.59
C PRO A 133 18.97 5.13 -1.20
N VAL A 134 19.17 6.40 -0.85
CA VAL A 134 20.33 7.20 -1.24
C VAL A 134 21.61 6.67 -0.59
N ALA A 135 21.59 6.45 0.72
CA ALA A 135 22.74 5.92 1.45
C ALA A 135 23.11 4.51 0.97
N LYS A 136 22.12 3.62 0.84
CA LYS A 136 22.35 2.25 0.36
C LYS A 136 22.81 2.19 -1.10
N ARG A 137 22.41 3.17 -1.93
CA ARG A 137 22.94 3.32 -3.29
C ARG A 137 24.40 3.72 -3.26
N GLN A 138 24.77 4.72 -2.47
CA GLN A 138 26.15 5.19 -2.32
C GLN A 138 27.09 4.07 -1.86
N GLU A 139 26.68 3.28 -0.86
CA GLU A 139 27.41 2.10 -0.38
C GLU A 139 27.69 1.07 -1.50
N LYS A 140 26.73 0.92 -2.44
CA LYS A 140 26.84 -0.05 -3.54
C LYS A 140 27.48 0.50 -4.81
N MET A 141 27.75 1.81 -4.90
CA MET A 141 28.35 2.41 -6.11
C MET A 141 29.67 1.75 -6.48
N ALA A 142 30.53 1.47 -5.49
CA ALA A 142 31.80 0.78 -5.73
C ALA A 142 31.63 -0.66 -6.23
N GLN A 143 30.59 -1.36 -5.75
CA GLN A 143 30.28 -2.72 -6.19
C GLN A 143 29.78 -2.74 -7.65
N TYR A 144 28.95 -1.78 -8.03
CA TYR A 144 28.47 -1.64 -9.40
C TYR A 144 29.61 -1.26 -10.36
N ALA A 145 30.50 -0.33 -9.97
CA ALA A 145 31.68 0.01 -10.76
C ALA A 145 32.62 -1.18 -10.97
N ALA A 146 32.82 -2.02 -9.93
CA ALA A 146 33.61 -3.24 -10.05
C ALA A 146 32.95 -4.30 -10.94
N GLN A 147 31.61 -4.42 -10.93
CA GLN A 147 30.87 -5.28 -11.86
C GLN A 147 30.99 -4.80 -13.30
N GLU A 148 30.92 -3.48 -13.54
CA GLU A 148 31.13 -2.88 -14.86
C GLU A 148 32.55 -3.16 -15.39
N ALA A 149 33.57 -3.05 -14.55
CA ALA A 149 34.95 -3.37 -14.92
C ALA A 149 35.11 -4.85 -15.32
N LYS A 150 34.56 -5.78 -14.52
CA LYS A 150 34.57 -7.22 -14.85
C LYS A 150 33.85 -7.54 -16.16
N LEU A 151 32.74 -6.87 -16.43
CA LEU A 151 32.02 -7.02 -17.70
C LEU A 151 32.85 -6.48 -18.89
N ARG A 152 33.58 -5.37 -18.71
CA ARG A 152 34.51 -4.86 -19.72
C ARG A 152 35.67 -5.81 -19.98
N ASP A 153 36.30 -6.34 -18.95
CA ASP A 153 37.41 -7.29 -19.07
C ASP A 153 36.96 -8.62 -19.72
N SER A 154 35.74 -9.08 -19.43
CA SER A 154 35.15 -10.27 -20.06
C SER A 154 34.72 -10.07 -21.52
N ASN A 155 34.51 -8.82 -21.95
CA ASN A 155 34.23 -8.47 -23.34
C ASN A 155 35.52 -8.19 -24.14
N LEU A 156 36.65 -7.94 -23.45
CA LEU A 156 37.96 -7.80 -24.08
C LEU A 156 38.58 -9.15 -24.48
N THR A 157 38.13 -10.26 -23.90
CA THR A 157 38.60 -11.62 -24.21
C THR A 157 37.75 -12.36 -25.24
N LYS A 158 36.73 -11.70 -25.80
CA LYS A 158 36.00 -12.21 -26.97
C LYS A 158 36.46 -11.41 -28.18
N ASP A 159 37.42 -11.96 -28.91
CA ASP A 159 37.62 -11.65 -30.32
C ASP A 159 36.32 -12.02 -31.07
N LEU A 160 35.39 -11.08 -31.12
CA LEU A 160 34.22 -11.15 -31.99
C LEU A 160 34.56 -10.37 -33.26
N PRO A 161 34.43 -10.98 -34.45
CA PRO A 161 34.71 -10.30 -35.70
C PRO A 161 33.79 -9.09 -35.85
N SER A 162 34.38 -7.99 -36.32
CA SER A 162 33.74 -6.76 -36.79
C SER A 162 32.36 -7.03 -37.44
N PHE A 163 31.29 -6.91 -36.66
CA PHE A 163 29.95 -6.69 -37.17
C PHE A 163 29.58 -5.22 -36.95
N CYS A 164 29.92 -4.44 -37.98
CA CYS A 164 29.54 -3.07 -38.18
C CYS A 164 28.01 -2.99 -38.37
N CYS A 165 27.24 -2.86 -37.29
CA CYS A 165 25.78 -2.68 -37.35
C CYS A 165 25.23 -1.66 -36.34
N PHE A 166 26.00 -0.62 -35.98
CA PHE A 166 25.39 0.61 -35.47
C PHE A 166 25.23 1.60 -36.61
N ARG A 167 24.01 1.64 -37.15
CA ARG A 167 23.52 2.74 -37.98
C ARG A 167 23.75 4.05 -37.22
N ARG A 168 24.72 4.82 -37.70
CA ARG A 168 24.90 6.24 -37.37
C ARG A 168 23.61 6.96 -37.73
N LEU A 169 22.85 7.43 -36.75
CA LEU A 169 21.79 8.41 -37.00
C LEU A 169 22.47 9.65 -37.61
N PRO A 170 22.01 10.15 -38.77
CA PRO A 170 22.63 11.30 -39.39
C PRO A 170 22.41 12.55 -38.52
N SER A 171 23.52 13.20 -38.21
CA SER A 171 23.60 14.56 -37.70
C SER A 171 22.94 15.51 -38.70
N VAL A 172 21.76 16.04 -38.37
CA VAL A 172 21.17 17.14 -39.13
C VAL A 172 21.73 18.43 -38.55
N ALA A 173 22.81 18.92 -39.16
CA ALA A 173 23.20 20.31 -39.06
C ALA A 173 22.44 21.10 -40.13
N MET A 174 21.45 21.90 -39.72
CA MET A 174 20.98 23.03 -40.53
C MET A 174 20.64 24.23 -39.65
N GLY A 175 21.53 25.22 -39.70
CA GLY A 175 21.14 26.62 -39.87
C GLY A 175 20.53 27.35 -38.67
N LEU A 176 21.38 27.73 -37.70
CA LEU A 176 21.16 28.94 -36.91
C LEU A 176 21.13 30.15 -37.85
N LYS A 177 19.93 30.58 -38.26
CA LYS A 177 19.72 31.91 -38.83
C LYS A 177 19.56 32.90 -37.67
N ARG A 178 20.43 33.93 -37.69
CA ARG A 178 20.46 35.07 -36.77
C ARG A 178 19.06 35.70 -36.63
N ALA A 179 18.59 35.86 -35.39
CA ALA A 179 17.48 36.73 -35.07
C ALA A 179 17.95 38.20 -35.07
N PRO A 180 17.19 39.15 -35.63
CA PRO A 180 17.53 40.57 -35.57
C PRO A 180 17.20 41.17 -34.20
N ALA A 181 18.10 42.02 -33.72
CA ALA A 181 17.97 42.82 -32.51
C ALA A 181 16.79 43.80 -32.62
N LEU A 182 15.86 43.73 -31.68
CA LEU A 182 14.79 44.71 -31.50
C LEU A 182 15.04 45.52 -30.23
N LYS A 183 15.05 46.83 -30.47
CA LYS A 183 15.45 47.92 -29.58
C LYS A 183 14.60 47.98 -28.33
N GLN A 184 15.24 48.27 -27.20
CA GLN A 184 14.60 48.87 -26.04
C GLN A 184 14.21 50.31 -26.39
N SER A 185 12.93 50.63 -26.30
CA SER A 185 12.43 52.01 -26.23
C SER A 185 11.64 52.18 -24.95
N SER A 186 12.05 53.20 -24.21
CA SER A 186 11.58 53.69 -22.92
C SER A 186 10.26 54.46 -22.98
N ALA A 187 9.77 54.80 -21.77
CA ALA A 187 8.86 55.91 -21.41
C ALA A 187 7.36 55.67 -21.71
N ASP A 188 6.38 56.10 -20.90
CA ASP A 188 6.27 56.61 -19.52
C ASP A 188 4.76 56.87 -19.28
N ALA A 189 4.33 56.98 -18.01
CA ALA A 189 3.05 57.54 -17.51
C ALA A 189 1.71 56.91 -18.00
N GLY A 190 0.62 56.80 -17.23
CA GLY A 190 0.15 57.42 -16.00
C GLY A 190 -1.39 57.40 -16.05
N VAL A 191 -2.06 56.96 -14.98
CA VAL A 191 -3.02 57.74 -14.19
C VAL A 191 -4.45 57.17 -14.28
N ALA A 192 -5.05 56.98 -13.11
CA ALA A 192 -6.42 56.55 -12.85
C ALA A 192 -7.44 57.64 -13.25
N PRO A 193 -8.76 57.40 -13.15
CA PRO A 193 -9.44 57.33 -11.85
C PRO A 193 -10.18 56.01 -11.58
#